data_AF-A0A2M7EN06-F1
#
_entry.id   AF-A0A2M7EN06-F1
#
_cell.length_a   1.000
_cell.length_b   1.000
_cell.length_c   1.000
_cell.angle_alpha   90.00
_cell.angle_beta   90.00
_cell.angle_gamma   90.00
#
_symmetry.space_group_name_H-M   'P 1'
#
loop_
_entity.id
_entity.type
_entity.pdbx_description
1 polymer ?
#
loop_
_entity_poly.entity_id
_entity_poly.type
_entity_poly.pdbx_seq_one_letter_code
_entity_poly.pdbx_strand_id
1 'polypeptide(L)'
;MQGTSQTYRDAADLMTRGESHRVWSLIVTIFGDMAQGAGDAISGAALSRLVGMMGVRPEAMRVALHRLRKDGWIDSRREGRGSLHWLTPFGRAQSAEASPRIYDRVRSLSGPWHLLMSGGADGTGRVQLEGALLTGDYLPIGSQVVLGQGPLPNDLHGLFGAEVSRFQVPGWLRHQVCPAEIMALYSALEADLRAVTAILDRGPPLCALETAAIRLLAVHSWRRLLFRHPDLPDAFFPEGWRGPDCRILFCDLVARLPAPGLDRVEAAA
;
A
#
# COMPACT_ATOMS: atom_id res chain seq x y z
N MET A 1 8.24 -10.29 30.09
CA MET A 1 7.19 -10.01 29.08
C MET A 1 6.15 -9.13 29.74
N GLN A 2 6.25 -7.80 29.59
CA GLN A 2 5.13 -6.93 29.91
C GLN A 2 4.01 -7.27 28.92
N GLY A 3 2.83 -7.63 29.43
CA GLY A 3 1.67 -7.91 28.58
C GLY A 3 1.30 -6.66 27.78
N THR A 4 0.85 -6.85 26.54
CA THR A 4 0.28 -5.76 25.74
C THR A 4 -0.94 -5.17 26.45
N SER A 5 -1.13 -3.86 26.38
CA SER A 5 -2.27 -3.16 26.94
C SER A 5 -3.59 -3.64 26.33
N GLN A 6 -4.69 -3.47 27.07
CA GLN A 6 -6.02 -3.78 26.53
C GLN A 6 -6.36 -2.88 25.34
N THR A 7 -6.03 -1.59 25.41
CA THR A 7 -6.20 -0.63 24.32
C THR A 7 -5.51 -1.08 23.04
N TYR A 8 -4.29 -1.61 23.15
CA TYR A 8 -3.60 -2.20 22.00
C TYR A 8 -4.36 -3.38 21.43
N ARG A 9 -4.77 -4.35 22.26
CA ARG A 9 -5.45 -5.57 21.81
C ARG A 9 -6.76 -5.24 21.08
N ASP A 10 -7.59 -4.39 21.67
CA ASP A 10 -8.88 -3.99 21.10
C ASP A 10 -8.70 -3.30 19.74
N ALA A 11 -7.69 -2.43 19.61
CA ALA A 11 -7.38 -1.76 18.35
C ALA A 11 -6.77 -2.69 17.30
N ALA A 12 -5.85 -3.58 17.70
CA ALA A 12 -5.17 -4.51 16.81
C ALA A 12 -6.13 -5.57 16.24
N ASP A 13 -7.07 -6.05 17.04
CA ASP A 13 -8.09 -7.01 16.61
C ASP A 13 -8.98 -6.44 15.49
N LEU A 14 -9.35 -5.16 15.60
CA LEU A 14 -10.11 -4.46 14.55
C LEU A 14 -9.32 -4.31 13.26
N MET A 15 -8.02 -4.01 13.34
CA MET A 15 -7.20 -3.80 12.13
C MET A 15 -6.78 -5.10 11.43
N THR A 16 -6.74 -6.21 12.17
CA THR A 16 -6.37 -7.52 11.64
C THR A 16 -7.58 -8.33 11.17
N ARG A 17 -8.76 -8.15 11.79
CA ARG A 17 -10.03 -8.83 11.48
C ARG A 17 -9.94 -10.36 11.33
N GLY A 18 -8.94 -11.00 11.93
CA GLY A 18 -8.66 -12.43 11.71
C GLY A 18 -8.26 -12.79 10.28
N GLU A 19 -7.97 -11.82 9.40
CA GLU A 19 -7.41 -12.10 8.08
C GLU A 19 -5.94 -12.51 8.20
N SER A 20 -5.54 -13.57 7.51
CA SER A 20 -4.12 -13.89 7.34
C SER A 20 -3.47 -12.84 6.43
N HIS A 21 -2.79 -11.85 7.05
CA HIS A 21 -1.98 -10.92 6.29
C HIS A 21 -0.83 -11.65 5.59
N ARG A 22 -0.56 -11.30 4.33
CA ARG A 22 0.64 -11.77 3.64
C ARG A 22 1.86 -11.19 4.35
N VAL A 23 2.54 -12.01 5.15
CA VAL A 23 3.64 -11.58 6.04
C VAL A 23 4.74 -10.81 5.30
N TRP A 24 5.11 -11.23 4.08
CA TRP A 24 6.10 -10.49 3.27
C TRP A 24 5.64 -9.06 2.95
N SER A 25 4.35 -8.85 2.69
CA SER A 25 3.79 -7.53 2.43
C SER A 25 3.79 -6.69 3.71
N LEU A 26 3.50 -7.30 4.86
CA LEU A 26 3.62 -6.63 6.15
C LEU A 26 5.06 -6.16 6.41
N ILE A 27 6.05 -7.02 6.18
CA ILE A 27 7.47 -6.67 6.31
C ILE A 27 7.86 -5.51 5.38
N VAL A 28 7.41 -5.52 4.12
CA VAL A 28 7.62 -4.37 3.21
C VAL A 28 6.96 -3.09 3.73
N THR A 29 5.83 -3.19 4.45
CA THR A 29 5.19 -2.04 5.12
C THR A 29 6.09 -1.49 6.23
N ILE A 30 6.66 -2.36 7.06
CA ILE A 30 7.57 -1.97 8.15
C ILE A 30 8.77 -1.21 7.60
N PHE A 31 9.44 -1.76 6.60
CA PHE A 31 10.58 -1.09 6.00
C PHE A 31 10.20 0.22 5.29
N GLY A 32 9.10 0.22 4.53
CA GLY A 32 8.66 1.42 3.81
C GLY A 32 8.16 2.57 4.71
N ASP A 33 7.59 2.27 5.88
CA ASP A 33 7.11 3.29 6.83
C ASP A 33 8.17 3.75 7.83
N MET A 34 9.09 2.85 8.25
CA MET A 34 9.99 3.12 9.37
C MET A 34 11.49 3.11 9.03
N ALA A 35 11.90 2.47 7.93
CA ALA A 35 13.31 2.23 7.60
C ALA A 35 13.58 2.40 6.09
N GLN A 36 13.07 3.49 5.52
CA GLN A 36 13.17 3.78 4.09
C GLN A 36 14.49 4.47 3.70
N GLY A 37 15.14 5.14 4.65
CA GLY A 37 16.35 5.93 4.45
C GLY A 37 17.57 5.10 4.04
N ALA A 38 18.56 5.78 3.46
CA ALA A 38 19.85 5.15 3.17
C ALA A 38 20.61 4.93 4.49
N GLY A 39 20.87 3.67 4.82
CA GLY A 39 21.55 3.27 6.07
C GLY A 39 20.59 2.80 7.17
N ASP A 40 19.28 2.96 6.99
CA ASP A 40 18.30 2.41 7.92
C ASP A 40 18.35 0.88 7.88
N ALA A 41 18.39 0.28 9.07
CA ALA A 41 18.35 -1.16 9.24
C ALA A 41 17.53 -1.51 10.49
N ILE A 42 16.89 -2.68 10.45
CA ILE A 42 16.11 -3.22 11.56
C ILE A 42 16.72 -4.57 11.95
N SER A 43 16.97 -4.77 13.24
CA SER A 43 17.44 -6.05 13.77
C SER A 43 16.35 -7.12 13.67
N GLY A 44 16.77 -8.37 13.51
CA GLY A 44 15.86 -9.51 13.50
C GLY A 44 15.07 -9.63 14.80
N ALA A 45 15.61 -9.18 15.93
CA ALA A 45 14.91 -9.17 17.22
C ALA A 45 13.79 -8.12 17.23
N ALA A 46 14.09 -6.88 16.85
CA ALA A 46 13.12 -5.79 16.74
C ALA A 46 12.00 -6.14 15.75
N LEU A 47 12.38 -6.65 14.57
CA LEU A 47 11.43 -7.07 13.55
C LEU A 47 10.56 -8.23 14.04
N SER A 48 11.14 -9.23 14.73
CA SER A 48 10.39 -10.35 15.31
C SER A 48 9.39 -9.89 16.36
N ARG A 49 9.73 -8.88 17.16
CA ARG A 49 8.85 -8.35 18.19
C ARG A 49 7.70 -7.55 17.58
N LEU A 50 7.98 -6.70 16.59
CA LEU A 50 6.97 -5.95 15.83
C LEU A 50 5.96 -6.88 15.14
N VAL A 51 6.45 -7.84 14.34
CA VAL A 51 5.53 -8.76 13.64
C VAL A 51 4.80 -9.68 14.62
N GLY A 52 5.43 -10.05 15.73
CA GLY A 52 4.80 -10.81 16.81
C GLY A 52 3.62 -10.07 17.44
N MET A 53 3.74 -8.75 17.63
CA MET A 53 2.62 -7.92 18.09
C MET A 53 1.46 -7.94 17.10
N MET A 54 1.76 -7.94 15.81
CA MET A 54 0.76 -8.01 14.73
C MET A 54 0.22 -9.44 14.47
N GLY A 55 0.46 -10.38 15.39
CA GLY A 55 -0.05 -11.75 15.31
C GLY A 55 0.73 -12.70 14.38
N VAL A 56 1.93 -12.30 13.94
CA VAL A 56 2.76 -13.12 13.04
C VAL A 56 3.71 -14.00 13.85
N ARG A 57 3.73 -15.30 13.52
CA ARG A 57 4.64 -16.28 14.13
C ARG A 57 6.07 -16.14 13.57
N PRO A 58 7.13 -16.39 14.37
CA PRO A 58 8.52 -16.31 13.93
C PRO A 58 8.85 -17.15 12.68
N GLU A 59 8.21 -18.30 12.52
CA GLU A 59 8.39 -19.20 11.37
C GLU A 59 7.95 -18.51 10.07
N ALA A 60 6.78 -17.86 10.10
CA ALA A 60 6.22 -17.15 8.95
C ALA A 60 7.07 -15.92 8.58
N MET A 61 7.63 -15.23 9.58
CA MET A 61 8.59 -14.15 9.38
C MET A 61 9.85 -14.64 8.66
N ARG A 62 10.46 -15.75 9.09
CA ARG A 62 11.68 -16.30 8.46
C ARG A 62 11.44 -16.64 6.98
N VAL A 63 10.31 -17.26 6.67
CA VAL A 63 9.92 -17.60 5.29
C VAL A 63 9.72 -16.33 4.46
N ALA A 64 9.06 -15.31 5.01
CA ALA A 64 8.85 -14.04 4.34
C ALA A 64 10.17 -13.29 4.08
N LEU A 65 11.09 -13.26 5.04
CA LEU A 65 12.43 -12.67 4.87
C LEU A 65 13.27 -13.40 3.81
N HIS A 66 13.19 -14.73 3.76
CA HIS A 66 13.84 -15.50 2.71
C HIS A 66 13.29 -15.11 1.33
N ARG A 67 11.97 -15.03 1.18
CA ARG A 67 11.33 -14.61 -0.07
C ARG A 67 11.74 -13.20 -0.48
N LEU A 68 11.67 -12.22 0.43
CA LEU A 68 12.02 -10.84 0.12
C LEU A 68 13.50 -10.66 -0.29
N ARG A 69 14.41 -11.45 0.28
CA ARG A 69 15.80 -11.49 -0.18
C ARG A 69 15.93 -12.09 -1.58
N LYS A 70 15.27 -13.23 -1.82
CA LYS A 70 15.27 -13.89 -3.13
C LYS A 70 14.73 -12.96 -4.22
N ASP A 71 13.69 -12.20 -3.89
CA ASP A 71 13.03 -11.25 -4.79
C ASP A 71 13.78 -9.89 -4.85
N GLY A 72 14.92 -9.76 -4.17
CA GLY A 72 15.79 -8.57 -4.22
C GLY A 72 15.25 -7.33 -3.49
N TRP A 73 14.19 -7.45 -2.69
CA TRP A 73 13.57 -6.34 -1.95
C TRP A 73 14.40 -5.89 -0.75
N ILE A 74 14.96 -6.85 0.00
CA ILE A 74 15.76 -6.60 1.20
C ILE A 74 17.09 -7.34 1.10
N ASP A 75 18.07 -6.87 1.88
CA ASP A 75 19.31 -7.59 2.12
C ASP A 75 19.51 -7.78 3.63
N SER A 76 20.43 -8.65 4.02
CA SER A 76 20.69 -8.98 5.41
C SER A 76 22.15 -9.28 5.70
N ARG A 77 22.65 -8.74 6.80
CA ARG A 77 24.01 -9.04 7.31
C ARG A 77 23.90 -9.62 8.70
N ARG A 78 24.67 -10.67 8.94
CA ARG A 78 24.83 -11.24 10.27
C ARG A 78 25.71 -10.30 11.10
N GLU A 79 25.23 -9.91 12.27
CA GLU A 79 25.96 -9.04 13.19
C GLU A 79 25.95 -9.68 14.58
N GLY A 80 27.10 -10.22 14.97
CA GLY A 80 27.25 -11.00 16.20
C GLY A 80 26.28 -12.19 16.29
N ARG A 81 25.40 -12.16 17.30
CA ARG A 81 24.37 -13.18 17.54
C ARG A 81 23.06 -12.92 16.78
N GLY A 82 22.92 -11.76 16.14
CA GLY A 82 21.71 -11.34 15.43
C GLY A 82 21.91 -11.20 13.91
N SER A 83 20.89 -10.67 13.25
CA SER A 83 20.93 -10.24 11.86
C SER A 83 20.32 -8.86 11.75
N LEU A 84 20.93 -8.00 10.94
CA LEU A 84 20.36 -6.72 10.50
C LEU A 84 19.77 -6.90 9.11
N HIS A 85 18.64 -6.25 8.87
CA HIS A 85 17.90 -6.30 7.62
C HIS A 85 17.63 -4.86 7.13
N TRP A 86 17.74 -4.60 5.83
CA TRP A 86 17.48 -3.28 5.23
C TRP A 86 16.94 -3.42 3.81
N LEU A 87 16.31 -2.36 3.28
CA LEU A 87 15.87 -2.32 1.88
C LEU A 87 17.07 -2.24 0.93
N THR A 88 17.03 -2.98 -0.17
CA THR A 88 17.98 -2.77 -1.28
C THR A 88 17.70 -1.44 -2.00
N PRO A 89 18.56 -0.97 -2.92
CA PRO A 89 18.24 0.17 -3.76
C PRO A 89 16.91 0.00 -4.52
N PHE A 90 16.64 -1.21 -5.01
CA PHE A 90 15.37 -1.55 -5.66
C PHE A 90 14.18 -1.44 -4.68
N GLY A 91 14.29 -2.06 -3.49
CA GLY A 91 13.22 -1.99 -2.48
C GLY A 91 12.92 -0.56 -2.03
N ARG A 92 13.96 0.28 -1.86
CA ARG A 92 13.79 1.71 -1.53
C ARG A 92 13.09 2.49 -2.64
N ALA A 93 13.48 2.29 -3.89
CA ALA A 93 12.86 2.96 -5.04
C ALA A 93 11.37 2.61 -5.14
N GLN A 94 11.04 1.32 -5.03
CA GLN A 94 9.64 0.84 -5.04
C GLN A 94 8.83 1.37 -3.86
N SER A 95 9.41 1.43 -2.66
CA SER A 95 8.74 2.06 -1.51
C SER A 95 8.53 3.56 -1.72
N ALA A 96 9.52 4.27 -2.29
CA ALA A 96 9.44 5.71 -2.53
C ALA A 96 8.38 6.08 -3.56
N GLU A 97 8.25 5.26 -4.61
CA GLU A 97 7.22 5.41 -5.64
C GLU A 97 5.80 5.23 -5.08
N ALA A 98 5.62 4.28 -4.14
CA ALA A 98 4.33 4.03 -3.50
C ALA A 98 3.96 5.05 -2.40
N SER A 99 4.94 5.73 -1.80
CA SER A 99 4.73 6.60 -0.63
C SER A 99 3.71 7.72 -0.87
N PRO A 100 3.77 8.52 -1.96
CA PRO A 100 2.79 9.59 -2.21
C PRO A 100 1.35 9.06 -2.22
N ARG A 101 1.11 7.95 -2.92
CA ARG A 101 -0.22 7.33 -3.02
C ARG A 101 -0.77 6.90 -1.66
N ILE A 102 0.10 6.42 -0.76
CA ILE A 102 -0.26 5.95 0.58
C ILE A 102 -0.48 7.11 1.54
N TYR A 103 0.47 8.05 1.63
CA TYR A 103 0.54 9.03 2.73
C TYR A 103 0.01 10.43 2.38
N ASP A 104 -0.08 10.81 1.11
CA ASP A 104 -0.55 12.15 0.75
C ASP A 104 -2.02 12.32 1.14
N ARG A 105 -2.31 13.37 1.90
CA ARG A 105 -3.69 13.68 2.33
C ARG A 105 -4.58 14.05 1.13
N VAL A 106 -4.01 14.76 0.16
CA VAL A 106 -4.69 15.17 -1.07
C VAL A 106 -4.01 14.47 -2.24
N ARG A 107 -4.79 13.72 -3.03
CA ARG A 107 -4.26 13.08 -4.24
C ARG A 107 -4.00 14.13 -5.31
N SER A 108 -2.74 14.38 -5.63
CA SER A 108 -2.38 15.17 -6.80
C SER A 108 -2.25 14.27 -8.02
N LEU A 109 -3.37 13.97 -8.68
CA LEU A 109 -3.37 13.30 -9.99
C LEU A 109 -3.14 14.32 -11.12
N SER A 110 -2.23 15.27 -10.87
CA SER A 110 -1.84 16.31 -11.81
C SER A 110 -0.95 15.72 -12.88
N GLY A 111 -1.50 15.49 -14.06
CA GLY A 111 -0.74 15.02 -15.21
C GLY A 111 -1.65 14.87 -16.42
N PRO A 112 -1.09 14.93 -17.64
CA PRO A 112 -1.84 14.58 -18.83
C PRO A 112 -2.29 13.11 -18.72
N TRP A 113 -3.39 12.81 -19.37
CA TRP A 113 -3.87 11.46 -19.57
C TRP A 113 -3.87 11.18 -21.06
N HIS A 114 -3.77 9.91 -21.43
CA HIS A 114 -3.85 9.55 -22.83
C HIS A 114 -4.61 8.26 -23.03
N LEU A 115 -5.25 8.15 -24.19
CA LEU A 115 -5.98 6.98 -24.64
C LEU A 115 -5.23 6.37 -25.82
N LEU A 116 -4.99 5.05 -25.75
CA LEU A 116 -4.42 4.29 -26.85
C LEU A 116 -5.46 3.31 -27.36
N MET A 117 -5.57 3.23 -28.69
CA MET A 117 -6.49 2.34 -29.38
C MET A 117 -5.77 1.59 -30.50
N SER A 118 -5.94 0.27 -30.55
CA SER A 118 -5.47 -0.53 -31.69
C SER A 118 -6.55 -0.58 -32.76
N GLY A 119 -6.15 -0.41 -34.02
CA GLY A 119 -6.98 -0.75 -35.18
C GLY A 119 -6.95 -2.25 -35.51
N GLY A 120 -7.65 -2.64 -36.57
CA GLY A 120 -7.78 -4.03 -37.00
C GLY A 120 -6.86 -4.49 -38.14
N ALA A 121 -6.09 -3.59 -38.77
CA ALA A 121 -5.45 -3.88 -40.06
C ALA A 121 -4.18 -4.74 -39.96
N ASP A 122 -3.24 -4.41 -39.05
CA ASP A 122 -1.87 -4.94 -39.14
C ASP A 122 -1.40 -5.71 -37.88
N GLY A 123 -2.25 -5.81 -36.84
CA GLY A 123 -1.96 -6.57 -35.62
C GLY A 123 -0.85 -6.01 -34.71
N THR A 124 0.03 -5.14 -35.22
CA THR A 124 1.15 -4.53 -34.49
C THR A 124 0.68 -3.72 -33.28
N GLY A 125 -0.36 -2.89 -33.46
CA GLY A 125 -0.97 -2.14 -32.37
C GLY A 125 -1.51 -3.05 -31.26
N ARG A 126 -2.05 -4.22 -31.61
CA ARG A 126 -2.56 -5.17 -30.61
C ARG A 126 -1.43 -5.73 -29.75
N VAL A 127 -0.31 -6.11 -30.37
CA VAL A 127 0.89 -6.58 -29.65
C VAL A 127 1.43 -5.48 -28.73
N GLN A 128 1.45 -4.23 -29.18
CA GLN A 128 1.90 -3.12 -28.35
C GLN A 128 0.94 -2.85 -27.17
N LEU A 129 -0.39 -2.89 -27.38
CA LEU A 129 -1.36 -2.78 -26.29
C LEU A 129 -1.20 -3.90 -25.26
N GLU A 130 -1.00 -5.13 -25.71
CA GLU A 130 -0.75 -6.27 -24.82
C GLU A 130 0.51 -6.04 -24.00
N GLY A 131 1.59 -5.56 -24.62
CA GLY A 131 2.81 -5.15 -23.91
C GLY A 131 2.57 -4.04 -22.88
N ALA A 132 1.79 -3.02 -23.24
CA ALA A 132 1.42 -1.93 -22.33
C ALA A 132 0.61 -2.42 -21.13
N LEU A 133 -0.35 -3.33 -21.34
CA LEU A 133 -1.15 -3.91 -20.25
C LEU A 133 -0.31 -4.74 -19.26
N LEU A 134 0.78 -5.36 -19.72
CA LEU A 134 1.68 -6.12 -18.85
C LEU A 134 2.46 -5.25 -17.86
N THR A 135 2.59 -3.94 -18.12
CA THR A 135 3.21 -2.99 -17.18
C THR A 135 2.37 -2.77 -15.93
N GLY A 136 1.04 -2.88 -16.06
CA GLY A 136 0.08 -2.53 -15.00
C GLY A 136 -0.25 -1.04 -14.90
N ASP A 137 0.38 -0.19 -15.71
CA ASP A 137 0.17 1.27 -15.69
C ASP A 137 -1.07 1.72 -16.48
N TYR A 138 -1.65 0.81 -17.25
CA TYR A 138 -2.76 1.07 -18.15
C TYR A 138 -4.06 0.45 -17.67
N LEU A 139 -5.14 1.24 -17.69
CA LEU A 139 -6.50 0.80 -17.42
C LEU A 139 -7.15 0.31 -18.74
N PRO A 140 -7.50 -0.98 -18.88
CA PRO A 140 -8.27 -1.44 -20.02
C PRO A 140 -9.71 -0.90 -19.96
N ILE A 141 -10.12 -0.16 -20.99
CA ILE A 141 -11.50 0.33 -21.18
C ILE A 141 -12.28 -0.64 -22.08
N GLY A 142 -11.59 -1.32 -23.00
CA GLY A 142 -12.16 -2.34 -23.87
C GLY A 142 -11.08 -3.29 -24.41
N SER A 143 -11.44 -4.17 -25.33
CA SER A 143 -10.51 -5.17 -25.90
C SER A 143 -9.35 -4.56 -26.69
N GLN A 144 -9.51 -3.34 -27.20
CA GLN A 144 -8.54 -2.63 -28.03
C GLN A 144 -8.32 -1.19 -27.56
N VAL A 145 -8.73 -0.84 -26.34
CA VAL A 145 -8.65 0.53 -25.83
C VAL A 145 -8.16 0.53 -24.40
N VAL A 146 -7.12 1.33 -24.14
CA VAL A 146 -6.55 1.51 -22.81
C VAL A 146 -6.40 3.00 -22.49
N LEU A 147 -6.43 3.31 -21.19
CA LEU A 147 -6.16 4.64 -20.65
C LEU A 147 -4.91 4.59 -19.79
N GLY A 148 -3.96 5.48 -20.07
CA GLY A 148 -2.74 5.65 -19.29
C GLY A 148 -2.67 7.03 -18.65
N GLN A 149 -1.98 7.12 -17.51
CA GLN A 149 -1.59 8.39 -16.91
C GLN A 149 -0.20 8.78 -17.44
N GLY A 150 -0.01 10.07 -17.71
CA GLY A 150 1.25 10.61 -18.25
C GLY A 150 1.13 11.08 -19.70
N PRO A 151 2.23 11.61 -20.26
CA PRO A 151 2.24 12.14 -21.62
C PRO A 151 1.96 11.02 -22.62
N LEU A 152 1.41 11.39 -23.78
CA LEU A 152 1.22 10.44 -24.87
C LEU A 152 2.58 9.84 -25.28
N PRO A 153 2.70 8.50 -25.41
CA PRO A 153 3.93 7.88 -25.90
C PRO A 153 4.29 8.38 -27.30
N ASN A 154 5.57 8.67 -27.53
CA ASN A 154 6.07 9.13 -28.83
C ASN A 154 6.02 8.04 -29.91
N ASP A 155 6.08 6.77 -29.49
CA ASP A 155 6.10 5.63 -30.40
C ASP A 155 4.81 4.82 -30.27
N LEU A 156 4.00 4.87 -31.32
CA LEU A 156 2.66 4.29 -31.34
C LEU A 156 2.55 3.04 -32.20
N HIS A 157 3.57 2.63 -32.98
CA HIS A 157 3.59 1.42 -33.83
C HIS A 157 2.23 0.86 -34.36
N GLY A 158 1.35 1.73 -34.88
CA GLY A 158 0.01 1.34 -35.40
C GLY A 158 -1.17 1.51 -34.41
N LEU A 159 -0.92 2.13 -33.26
CA LEU A 159 -1.91 2.64 -32.33
C LEU A 159 -2.37 4.03 -32.74
N PHE A 160 -3.66 4.26 -32.55
CA PHE A 160 -4.21 5.60 -32.44
C PHE A 160 -4.03 6.08 -31.00
N GLY A 161 -3.41 7.24 -30.82
CA GLY A 161 -3.18 7.87 -29.53
C GLY A 161 -3.88 9.22 -29.44
N ALA A 162 -4.49 9.52 -28.29
CA ALA A 162 -5.09 10.83 -28.03
C ALA A 162 -4.81 11.29 -26.60
N GLU A 163 -4.46 12.57 -26.43
CA GLU A 163 -4.41 13.19 -25.11
C GLU A 163 -5.83 13.49 -24.60
N VAL A 164 -6.04 13.26 -23.31
CA VAL A 164 -7.33 13.39 -22.63
C VAL A 164 -7.23 14.48 -21.57
N SER A 165 -7.98 15.56 -21.78
CA SER A 165 -8.05 16.70 -20.85
C SER A 165 -9.31 16.71 -19.99
N ARG A 166 -10.36 15.96 -20.39
CA ARG A 166 -11.63 15.88 -19.67
C ARG A 166 -12.19 14.46 -19.72
N PHE A 167 -12.71 14.00 -18.59
CA PHE A 167 -13.37 12.71 -18.46
C PHE A 167 -14.88 12.84 -18.30
N GLN A 168 -15.61 11.98 -18.99
CA GLN A 168 -16.99 11.62 -18.65
C GLN A 168 -17.04 10.10 -18.49
N VAL A 169 -17.02 9.64 -17.24
CA VAL A 169 -16.89 8.20 -16.94
C VAL A 169 -18.26 7.56 -16.81
N PRO A 170 -18.60 6.56 -17.66
CA PRO A 170 -19.88 5.85 -17.61
C PRO A 170 -19.93 4.88 -16.42
N GLY A 171 -21.15 4.52 -16.01
CA GLY A 171 -21.37 3.66 -14.85
C GLY A 171 -20.62 2.32 -14.93
N TRP A 172 -20.63 1.64 -16.07
CA TRP A 172 -19.96 0.34 -16.22
C TRP A 172 -18.45 0.42 -15.93
N LEU A 173 -17.78 1.51 -16.34
CA LEU A 173 -16.34 1.69 -16.11
C LEU A 173 -16.06 1.98 -14.64
N ARG A 174 -16.95 2.73 -13.97
CA ARG A 174 -16.87 2.95 -12.52
C ARG A 174 -16.98 1.64 -11.74
N HIS A 175 -17.93 0.78 -12.12
CA HIS A 175 -18.09 -0.54 -11.51
C HIS A 175 -16.94 -1.49 -11.83
N GLN A 176 -16.31 -1.38 -12.99
CA GLN A 176 -15.10 -2.13 -13.32
C GLN A 176 -13.91 -1.70 -12.45
N VAL A 177 -13.72 -0.39 -12.26
CA VAL A 177 -12.63 0.18 -11.44
C VAL A 177 -12.83 -0.15 -9.96
N CYS A 178 -14.05 -0.02 -9.46
CA CYS A 178 -14.38 -0.27 -8.07
C CYS A 178 -15.69 -1.08 -7.98
N PRO A 179 -15.60 -2.41 -8.06
CA PRO A 179 -16.73 -3.32 -7.85
C PRO A 179 -17.31 -3.20 -6.44
N ALA A 180 -18.53 -3.72 -6.25
CA ALA A 180 -19.24 -3.66 -4.97
C ALA A 180 -18.43 -4.28 -3.81
N GLU A 181 -17.62 -5.30 -4.08
CA GLU A 181 -16.75 -5.93 -3.09
C GLU A 181 -15.65 -4.97 -2.61
N ILE A 182 -15.05 -4.19 -3.52
CA ILE A 182 -14.05 -3.18 -3.16
C ILE A 182 -14.72 -2.03 -2.39
N MET A 183 -15.92 -1.60 -2.81
CA MET A 183 -16.68 -0.59 -2.07
C MET A 183 -16.98 -1.04 -0.63
N ALA A 184 -17.41 -2.30 -0.44
CA ALA A 184 -17.66 -2.87 0.87
C ALA A 184 -16.39 -2.89 1.74
N LEU A 185 -15.23 -3.22 1.16
CA LEU A 185 -13.94 -3.15 1.87
C LEU A 185 -13.60 -1.73 2.31
N TYR A 186 -13.88 -0.71 1.49
CA TYR A 186 -13.70 0.70 1.87
C TYR A 186 -14.61 1.10 3.03
N SER A 187 -15.91 0.80 2.94
CA SER A 187 -16.86 1.11 4.01
C SER A 187 -16.49 0.42 5.32
N ALA A 188 -16.02 -0.83 5.23
CA ALA A 188 -15.61 -1.58 6.40
C ALA A 188 -14.30 -1.03 6.99
N LEU A 189 -13.32 -0.64 6.17
CA LEU A 189 -12.10 0.02 6.65
C LEU A 189 -12.40 1.36 7.30
N GLU A 190 -13.33 2.15 6.75
CA GLU A 190 -13.76 3.41 7.36
C GLU A 190 -14.28 3.19 8.79
N ALA A 191 -15.13 2.17 8.97
CA ALA A 191 -15.67 1.82 10.28
C ALA A 191 -14.57 1.42 11.27
N ASP A 192 -13.58 0.63 10.82
CA ASP A 192 -12.43 0.25 11.67
C ASP A 192 -11.60 1.47 12.08
N LEU A 193 -11.26 2.35 11.12
CA LEU A 193 -10.45 3.53 11.41
C LEU A 193 -11.13 4.43 12.44
N ARG A 194 -12.45 4.60 12.35
CA ARG A 194 -13.24 5.33 13.35
C ARG A 194 -13.24 4.63 14.70
N ALA A 195 -13.45 3.32 14.73
CA ALA A 195 -13.50 2.53 15.96
C ALA A 195 -12.14 2.51 16.67
N VAL A 196 -11.04 2.29 15.94
CA VAL A 196 -9.67 2.38 16.45
C VAL A 196 -9.39 3.75 17.04
N THR A 197 -9.73 4.83 16.32
CA THR A 197 -9.56 6.20 16.83
C THR A 197 -10.30 6.40 18.16
N ALA A 198 -11.54 5.92 18.27
CA ALA A 198 -12.33 6.02 19.50
C ALA A 198 -11.76 5.17 20.66
N ILE A 199 -11.21 3.99 20.38
CA ILE A 199 -10.52 3.15 21.39
C ILE A 199 -9.29 3.89 21.91
N LEU A 200 -8.48 4.45 21.02
CA LEU A 200 -7.30 5.20 21.39
C LEU A 200 -7.64 6.47 22.18
N ASP A 201 -8.79 7.11 21.94
CA ASP A 201 -9.23 8.32 22.67
C ASP A 201 -9.61 8.03 24.12
N ARG A 202 -10.15 6.84 24.38
CA ARG A 202 -10.63 6.43 25.69
C ARG A 202 -9.59 5.67 26.50
N GLY A 203 -8.65 5.03 25.82
CA GLY A 203 -7.61 4.21 26.42
C GLY A 203 -6.44 5.02 26.97
N PRO A 204 -5.63 4.45 27.88
CA PRO A 204 -4.34 5.02 28.24
C PRO A 204 -3.41 5.14 27.01
N PRO A 205 -2.41 6.04 27.07
CA PRO A 205 -1.40 6.16 26.02
C PRO A 205 -0.68 4.83 25.77
N LEU A 206 -0.49 4.51 24.48
CA LEU A 206 0.27 3.35 24.04
C LEU A 206 1.78 3.55 24.26
N CYS A 207 2.50 2.47 24.54
CA CYS A 207 3.96 2.52 24.49
C CYS A 207 4.47 2.63 23.04
N ALA A 208 5.77 2.89 22.86
CA ALA A 208 6.36 3.08 21.53
C ALA A 208 6.12 1.88 20.59
N LEU A 209 6.23 0.66 21.12
CA LEU A 209 6.10 -0.56 20.33
C LEU A 209 4.64 -0.85 19.93
N GLU A 210 3.68 -0.58 20.83
CA GLU A 210 2.24 -0.65 20.53
C GLU A 210 1.83 0.41 19.50
N THR A 211 2.36 1.62 19.64
CA THR A 211 2.15 2.72 18.67
C THR A 211 2.64 2.32 17.29
N ALA A 212 3.86 1.76 17.19
CA ALA A 212 4.41 1.24 15.94
C ALA A 212 3.50 0.17 15.34
N ALA A 213 3.10 -0.82 16.13
CA ALA A 213 2.29 -1.93 15.65
C ALA A 213 0.92 -1.48 15.11
N ILE A 214 0.18 -0.61 15.82
CA ILE A 214 -1.11 -0.10 15.34
C ILE A 214 -0.93 0.77 14.09
N ARG A 215 0.08 1.64 14.07
CA ARG A 215 0.41 2.44 12.88
C ARG A 215 0.66 1.54 11.67
N LEU A 216 1.51 0.53 11.82
CA LEU A 216 1.86 -0.40 10.74
C LEU A 216 0.66 -1.22 10.26
N LEU A 217 -0.22 -1.64 11.16
CA LEU A 217 -1.47 -2.30 10.79
C LEU A 217 -2.40 -1.36 10.01
N ALA A 218 -2.53 -0.10 10.42
CA ALA A 218 -3.30 0.91 9.68
C ALA A 218 -2.74 1.15 8.27
N VAL A 219 -1.42 1.37 8.16
CA VAL A 219 -0.73 1.53 6.87
C VAL A 219 -0.92 0.29 6.01
N HIS A 220 -0.77 -0.90 6.58
CA HIS A 220 -0.89 -2.15 5.84
C HIS A 220 -2.31 -2.36 5.28
N SER A 221 -3.34 -2.15 6.10
CA SER A 221 -4.74 -2.30 5.71
C SER A 221 -5.16 -1.28 4.65
N TRP A 222 -4.76 -0.01 4.83
CA TRP A 222 -4.98 1.05 3.85
C TRP A 222 -4.30 0.75 2.51
N ARG A 223 -3.00 0.42 2.55
CA ARG A 223 -2.21 0.10 1.35
C ARG A 223 -2.80 -1.08 0.58
N ARG A 224 -3.17 -2.16 1.25
CA ARG A 224 -3.77 -3.34 0.60
C ARG A 224 -5.00 -3.00 -0.23
N LEU A 225 -5.80 -2.03 0.21
CA LEU A 225 -7.01 -1.62 -0.49
C LEU A 225 -6.70 -0.67 -1.65
N LEU A 226 -5.81 0.31 -1.44
CA LEU A 226 -5.39 1.25 -2.47
C LEU A 226 -4.85 0.54 -3.72
N PHE A 227 -4.05 -0.50 -3.56
CA PHE A 227 -3.45 -1.24 -4.68
C PHE A 227 -4.37 -2.30 -5.32
N ARG A 228 -5.67 -2.33 -4.97
CA ARG A 228 -6.67 -3.19 -5.66
C ARG A 228 -7.28 -2.55 -6.90
N HIS A 229 -7.08 -1.26 -7.10
CA HIS A 229 -7.50 -0.54 -8.29
C HIS A 229 -6.37 0.40 -8.76
N PRO A 230 -6.37 0.90 -10.00
CA PRO A 230 -5.40 1.90 -10.44
C PRO A 230 -5.60 3.25 -9.73
N ASP A 231 -4.57 4.11 -9.71
CA ASP A 231 -4.69 5.44 -9.10
C ASP A 231 -5.37 6.41 -10.07
N LEU A 232 -6.70 6.45 -9.99
CA LEU A 232 -7.55 7.20 -10.92
C LEU A 232 -8.21 8.40 -10.23
N PRO A 233 -8.62 9.44 -11.00
CA PRO A 233 -9.42 10.54 -10.50
C PRO A 233 -10.72 10.06 -9.87
N ASP A 234 -11.25 10.80 -8.90
CA ASP A 234 -12.49 10.45 -8.17
C ASP A 234 -13.68 10.19 -9.10
N ALA A 235 -13.73 10.84 -10.27
CA ALA A 235 -14.75 10.62 -11.29
C ALA A 235 -14.82 9.17 -11.83
N PHE A 236 -13.76 8.38 -11.66
CA PHE A 236 -13.71 6.96 -12.05
C PHE A 236 -14.32 6.01 -11.01
N PHE A 237 -14.73 6.52 -9.84
CA PHE A 237 -15.29 5.70 -8.78
C PHE A 237 -16.81 5.85 -8.72
N PRO A 238 -17.56 4.79 -8.35
CA PRO A 238 -19.00 4.86 -8.16
C PRO A 238 -19.39 5.86 -7.06
N GLU A 239 -20.65 6.31 -7.11
CA GLU A 239 -21.23 7.10 -6.04
C GLU A 239 -21.24 6.29 -4.72
N GLY A 240 -20.98 6.97 -3.60
CA GLY A 240 -20.87 6.33 -2.29
C GLY A 240 -19.53 5.65 -1.99
N TRP A 241 -18.56 5.68 -2.92
CA TRP A 241 -17.20 5.21 -2.64
C TRP A 241 -16.55 6.00 -1.50
N ARG A 242 -16.12 5.29 -0.44
CA ARG A 242 -15.60 5.89 0.81
C ARG A 242 -14.09 6.16 0.79
N GLY A 243 -13.44 6.08 -0.37
CA GLY A 243 -11.99 6.28 -0.49
C GLY A 243 -11.46 7.61 0.06
N PRO A 244 -12.07 8.77 -0.28
CA PRO A 244 -11.65 10.06 0.26
C PRO A 244 -11.81 10.15 1.79
N ASP A 245 -12.92 9.64 2.33
CA ASP A 245 -13.17 9.58 3.78
C ASP A 245 -12.13 8.71 4.49
N CYS A 246 -11.86 7.50 3.97
CA CYS A 246 -10.82 6.61 4.51
C CYS A 246 -9.44 7.26 4.49
N ARG A 247 -9.09 8.00 3.43
CA ARG A 247 -7.81 8.71 3.34
C ARG A 247 -7.66 9.75 4.44
N ILE A 248 -8.68 10.56 4.67
CA ILE A 248 -8.69 11.58 5.73
C ILE A 248 -8.50 10.91 7.10
N LEU A 249 -9.31 9.92 7.42
CA LEU A 249 -9.24 9.19 8.68
C LEU A 249 -7.90 8.47 8.88
N PHE A 250 -7.36 7.87 7.82
CA PHE A 250 -6.05 7.23 7.82
C PHE A 250 -4.94 8.25 8.14
N CYS A 251 -4.91 9.38 7.43
CA CYS A 251 -3.92 10.42 7.65
C CYS A 251 -4.01 10.98 9.09
N ASP A 252 -5.22 11.19 9.61
CA ASP A 252 -5.44 11.67 10.97
C ASP A 252 -4.95 10.65 12.02
N LEU A 253 -5.25 9.37 11.83
CA LEU A 253 -4.79 8.28 12.70
C LEU A 253 -3.26 8.15 12.69
N VAL A 254 -2.64 8.19 11.51
CA VAL A 254 -1.19 8.08 11.32
C VAL A 254 -0.46 9.31 11.85
N ALA A 255 -1.03 10.51 11.77
CA ALA A 255 -0.46 11.71 12.39
C ALA A 255 -0.47 11.61 13.92
N ARG A 256 -1.49 10.97 14.49
CA ARG A 256 -1.63 10.73 15.94
C ARG A 256 -0.74 9.60 16.45
N LEU A 257 -0.40 8.64 15.59
CA LEU A 257 0.51 7.53 15.87
C LEU A 257 1.85 7.76 15.13
N PRO A 258 2.69 8.70 15.57
CA PRO A 258 3.94 9.00 14.87
C PRO A 258 4.83 7.75 14.80
N ALA A 259 5.51 7.56 13.67
CA ALA A 259 6.49 6.49 13.53
C ALA A 259 7.58 6.67 14.60
N PRO A 260 7.74 5.72 15.55
CA PRO A 260 8.80 5.83 16.53
C PRO A 260 10.15 5.66 15.84
N GLY A 261 11.16 6.38 16.32
CA GLY A 261 12.53 6.21 15.85
C GLY A 261 12.99 4.75 15.97
N LEU A 262 13.80 4.31 15.01
CA LEU A 262 14.32 2.94 14.99
C LEU A 262 15.05 2.59 16.29
N ASP A 263 15.79 3.54 16.88
CA ASP A 263 16.43 3.42 18.18
C ASP A 263 15.48 2.98 19.30
N ARG A 264 14.24 3.51 19.33
CA ARG A 264 13.23 3.15 20.34
C ARG A 264 12.65 1.77 20.11
N VAL A 265 12.51 1.36 18.85
CA VAL A 265 12.04 0.01 18.51
C VAL A 265 13.12 -1.02 18.84
N GLU A 266 14.38 -0.72 18.54
CA GLU A 266 15.54 -1.55 18.86
C GLU A 266 15.76 -1.65 20.37
N ALA A 267 15.66 -0.54 21.12
CA ALA A 267 15.76 -0.56 22.57
C ALA A 267 14.60 -1.31 23.25
N ALA A 268 13.44 -1.33 22.58
CA ALA A 268 12.29 -2.09 23.01
C ALA A 268 12.27 -3.51 22.43
N ALA A 269 13.33 -4.02 21.79
CA ALA A 269 13.41 -5.40 21.28
C ALA A 269 13.85 -6.37 22.39
#